data_AF-A0A699YY80-F1
#
_entry.id   AF-A0A699YY80-F1
#
_cell.length_a   1.000
_cell.length_b   1.000
_cell.length_c   1.000
_cell.angle_alpha   90.00
_cell.angle_beta   90.00
_cell.angle_gamma   90.00
#
_symmetry.space_group_name_H-M   'P 1'
#
loop_
_entity.id
_entity.type
_entity.pdbx_description
1 polymer ?
#
loop_
_entity_poly.entity_id
_entity_poly.type
_entity_poly.pdbx_seq_one_letter_code
_entity_poly.pdbx_strand_id
1 'polypeptide(L)'
;DAVGAKQGVQQQRQALATALLQLQLELGGGVQVEEIQLVRRLGAGSFGTVYQGLWRNLEVAVKRVLFSHLASVSAHHSRRQALHEVAL
;
A
#
# COMPACT_ATOMS: atom_id res chain seq x y z
N ASP A 1 13.58 14.74 31.54
CA ASP A 1 12.75 15.92 31.16
C ASP A 1 11.68 15.58 30.14
N ALA A 2 10.42 15.90 30.45
CA ALA A 2 9.26 15.64 29.60
C ALA A 2 9.27 16.43 28.27
N VAL A 3 10.05 17.51 28.19
CA VAL A 3 10.17 18.37 27.01
C VAL A 3 10.98 17.69 25.90
N GLY A 4 12.09 17.03 26.24
CA GLY A 4 12.92 16.30 25.26
C GLY A 4 12.19 15.10 24.63
N ALA A 5 11.39 14.37 25.41
CA ALA A 5 10.57 13.28 24.90
C ALA A 5 9.48 13.77 23.93
N LYS A 6 8.83 14.91 24.22
CA LYS A 6 7.84 15.51 23.31
C LYS A 6 8.48 16.04 22.02
N GLN A 7 9.68 16.63 22.11
CA GLN A 7 10.44 17.10 20.96
C GLN A 7 10.87 15.95 20.03
N GLY A 8 11.35 14.83 20.58
CA GLY A 8 11.71 13.64 19.80
C GLY A 8 10.52 13.05 19.05
N VAL A 9 9.37 12.90 19.72
CA VAL A 9 8.14 12.41 19.08
C VAL A 9 7.65 13.36 17.97
N GLN A 10 7.75 14.68 18.21
CA GLN A 10 7.37 15.69 17.21
C GLN A 10 8.28 15.62 15.97
N GLN A 11 9.59 15.51 16.17
CA GLN A 11 10.56 15.36 15.07
C GLN A 11 10.33 14.07 14.29
N GLN A 12 10.09 12.95 14.97
CA GLN A 12 9.84 11.66 14.31
C GLN A 12 8.54 11.68 13.49
N ARG A 13 7.49 12.35 13.98
CA ARG A 13 6.25 12.57 13.22
C ARG A 13 6.46 13.42 11.98
N GLN A 14 7.25 14.48 12.10
CA GLN A 14 7.59 15.34 10.96
C GLN A 14 8.37 14.56 9.90
N ALA A 15 9.38 13.79 10.31
CA ALA A 15 10.16 12.96 9.40
C ALA A 15 9.30 11.92 8.67
N LEU A 16 8.39 11.25 9.39
CA LEU A 16 7.43 10.30 8.79
C LEU A 16 6.52 10.99 7.78
N ALA A 17 5.98 12.17 8.11
CA ALA A 17 5.08 12.89 7.22
C ALA A 17 5.77 13.29 5.91
N THR A 18 7.03 13.75 6.00
CA THR A 18 7.85 14.07 4.83
C THR A 18 8.12 12.83 3.97
N ALA A 19 8.48 11.69 4.59
CA ALA A 19 8.71 10.45 3.87
C ALA A 19 7.44 9.94 3.15
N LEU A 20 6.28 10.05 3.80
CA LEU A 20 5.00 9.69 3.18
C LEU A 20 4.64 10.60 2.01
N LEU A 21 4.86 11.91 2.14
CA LEU A 21 4.60 12.85 1.04
C LEU A 21 5.49 12.56 -0.17
N GLN A 22 6.78 12.30 0.06
CA GLN A 22 7.73 11.94 -0.98
C GLN A 22 7.31 10.64 -1.68
N LEU A 23 6.97 9.61 -0.91
CA LEU A 23 6.43 8.37 -1.43
C LEU A 23 5.19 8.62 -2.31
N GLN A 24 4.27 9.47 -1.85
CA GLN A 24 3.04 9.75 -2.57
C GLN A 24 3.29 10.47 -3.91
N LEU A 25 4.29 11.34 -3.98
CA LEU A 25 4.74 11.98 -5.23
C LEU A 25 5.37 10.95 -6.19
N GLU A 26 6.22 10.07 -5.67
CA GLU A 26 6.87 9.01 -6.47
C GLU A 26 5.84 8.03 -7.05
N LEU A 27 4.83 7.65 -6.27
CA LEU A 27 3.74 6.78 -6.70
C LEU A 27 2.78 7.46 -7.69
N GLY A 28 2.76 8.79 -7.77
CA GLY A 28 1.89 9.55 -8.67
C GLY A 28 2.13 9.24 -10.15
N GLY A 29 3.32 8.76 -10.52
CA GLY A 29 3.66 8.29 -11.87
C GLY A 29 3.27 6.85 -12.17
N GLY A 30 2.75 6.11 -11.19
CA GLY A 30 2.49 4.67 -11.28
C GLY A 30 3.67 3.83 -10.80
N VAL A 31 3.39 2.58 -10.41
CA VAL A 31 4.39 1.59 -10.03
C VAL A 31 4.46 0.52 -11.10
N GLN A 32 5.66 0.28 -11.64
CA GLN A 32 5.90 -0.81 -12.56
C GLN A 32 5.97 -2.12 -11.78
N VAL A 33 5.21 -3.13 -12.22
CA VAL A 33 5.10 -4.41 -11.50
C VAL A 33 6.45 -5.12 -11.43
N GLU A 34 7.30 -4.90 -12.43
CA GLU A 34 8.65 -5.45 -12.55
C GLU A 34 9.60 -4.94 -11.46
N GLU A 35 9.30 -3.80 -10.83
CA GLU A 35 10.08 -3.25 -9.71
C GLU A 35 9.72 -3.88 -8.35
N ILE A 36 8.68 -4.72 -8.30
CA ILE A 36 8.18 -5.34 -7.07
C ILE A 36 8.66 -6.80 -6.99
N GLN A 37 9.47 -7.10 -5.98
CA GLN A 37 9.85 -8.48 -5.66
C GLN A 37 8.88 -9.04 -4.62
N LEU A 38 8.24 -10.16 -4.92
CA LEU A 38 7.39 -10.87 -3.94
C LEU A 38 8.24 -11.85 -3.12
N VAL A 39 8.20 -11.73 -1.80
CA VAL A 39 9.02 -12.53 -0.89
C VAL A 39 8.25 -13.73 -0.35
N ARG A 40 7.14 -13.50 0.37
CA ARG A 40 6.31 -14.58 0.92
C ARG A 40 4.86 -14.16 1.08
N ARG A 41 3.93 -15.12 1.09
CA ARG A 41 2.53 -14.85 1.39
C ARG A 41 2.36 -14.48 2.87
N LEU A 42 1.67 -13.36 3.13
CA LEU A 42 1.30 -12.92 4.47
C LEU A 42 -0.12 -13.39 4.84
N GLY A 43 -1.04 -13.40 3.88
CA GLY A 43 -2.42 -13.84 4.12
C GLY A 43 -3.22 -13.99 2.84
N ALA A 44 -4.31 -14.74 2.91
CA ALA A 44 -5.26 -14.91 1.82
C ALA A 44 -6.69 -14.75 2.36
N GLY A 45 -7.55 -14.12 1.56
CA GLY A 45 -8.97 -13.98 1.83
C GLY A 45 -9.77 -14.06 0.53
N SER A 46 -11.09 -13.88 0.63
CA SER A 46 -12.02 -13.95 -0.51
C SER A 46 -11.65 -13.01 -1.67
N PHE A 47 -11.12 -11.82 -1.36
CA PHE A 47 -10.79 -10.80 -2.35
C PHE A 47 -9.38 -10.90 -2.93
N GLY A 48 -8.57 -11.84 -2.44
CA GLY A 48 -7.22 -12.04 -2.96
C GLY A 48 -6.19 -12.37 -1.90
N THR A 49 -4.93 -12.12 -2.24
CA THR A 49 -3.78 -12.56 -1.45
C THR A 49 -2.82 -11.41 -1.20
N VAL A 50 -2.36 -11.28 0.04
CA VAL A 50 -1.36 -10.29 0.44
C VAL A 50 -0.01 -10.99 0.58
N TYR A 51 1.00 -10.39 -0.02
CA TYR A 51 2.39 -10.83 0.03
C TYR A 51 3.26 -9.78 0.72
N GLN A 52 4.29 -10.22 1.41
CA GLN A 52 5.45 -9.40 1.73
C GLN A 52 6.22 -9.19 0.44
N GLY A 53 6.65 -7.97 0.17
CA GLY A 53 7.44 -7.64 -0.99
C GLY A 53 8.47 -6.57 -0.71
N LEU A 54 9.36 -6.38 -1.69
CA LEU A 54 10.32 -5.29 -1.73
C LEU A 54 10.03 -4.46 -2.97
N TRP A 55 9.86 -3.15 -2.79
CA TRP A 55 9.85 -2.18 -3.87
C TRP A 55 11.03 -1.23 -3.67
N ARG A 56 12.04 -1.30 -4.55
CA ARG A 56 13.28 -0.50 -4.42
C ARG A 56 13.91 -0.59 -3.02
N ASN A 57 14.01 -1.80 -2.49
CA ASN A 57 14.47 -2.13 -1.12
C ASN A 57 13.58 -1.63 0.03
N LEU A 58 12.44 -0.99 -0.25
CA LEU A 58 11.43 -0.71 0.76
C LEU A 58 10.56 -1.95 0.99
N GLU A 59 10.48 -2.38 2.24
CA GLU A 59 9.57 -3.46 2.64
C GLU A 59 8.12 -2.99 2.56
N VAL A 60 7.31 -3.73 1.80
CA VAL A 60 5.92 -3.39 1.51
C VAL A 60 5.00 -4.60 1.60
N ALA A 61 3.70 -4.35 1.82
CA ALA A 61 2.65 -5.33 1.65
C ALA A 61 2.01 -5.18 0.26
N VAL A 62 2.04 -6.23 -0.54
CA VAL A 62 1.50 -6.26 -1.91
C VAL A 62 0.20 -7.06 -1.93
N LYS A 63 -0.94 -6.41 -2.14
CA LYS A 63 -2.25 -7.06 -2.24
C LYS A 63 -2.60 -7.34 -3.70
N ARG A 64 -2.61 -8.62 -4.08
CA ARG A 64 -3.11 -9.09 -5.38
C ARG A 64 -4.60 -9.38 -5.25
N VAL A 65 -5.41 -8.55 -5.89
CA VAL A 65 -6.87 -8.72 -5.96
C VAL A 65 -7.24 -9.73 -7.03
N LEU A 66 -8.09 -10.69 -6.68
CA LEU A 66 -8.64 -11.67 -7.62
C LEU A 66 -9.90 -11.07 -8.24
N PHE A 67 -9.82 -10.55 -9.46
CA PHE A 67 -11.02 -10.17 -10.21
C PHE A 67 -11.49 -11.39 -11.02
N SER A 68 -12.30 -12.26 -10.41
CA SER A 68 -12.76 -13.49 -11.04
C SER A 68 -14.00 -13.37 -11.93
N HIS A 69 -14.56 -12.19 -12.21
CA HIS A 69 -15.80 -12.11 -13.04
C HIS A 69 -15.97 -10.86 -13.90
N LEU A 70 -14.90 -10.18 -14.34
CA LEU A 70 -14.99 -9.01 -15.23
C LEU A 70 -13.88 -8.97 -16.31
N ALA A 71 -13.43 -10.13 -16.78
CA ALA A 71 -12.50 -10.17 -17.92
C ALA A 71 -13.12 -9.71 -19.25
N SER A 72 -14.42 -9.33 -19.28
CA SER A 72 -15.09 -8.86 -20.50
C SER A 72 -15.53 -7.40 -20.51
N VAL A 73 -15.43 -6.62 -19.42
CA VAL A 73 -15.78 -5.19 -19.45
C VAL A 73 -14.83 -4.37 -18.56
N SER A 74 -13.86 -3.73 -19.24
CA SER A 74 -13.11 -2.52 -18.88
C SER A 74 -12.85 -2.23 -17.38
N ALA A 75 -11.56 -2.22 -17.03
CA ALA A 75 -10.94 -2.12 -15.71
C ALA A 75 -11.21 -0.84 -14.86
N HIS A 76 -12.27 -0.07 -15.12
CA HIS A 76 -12.58 1.17 -14.38
C HIS A 76 -13.65 1.02 -13.28
N HIS A 77 -14.46 -0.04 -13.27
CA HIS A 77 -15.54 -0.19 -12.28
C HIS A 77 -15.11 -0.89 -10.97
N SER A 78 -14.00 -1.64 -10.98
CA SER A 78 -13.64 -2.55 -9.90
C SER A 78 -13.07 -1.88 -8.64
N ARG A 79 -12.64 -0.60 -8.71
CA ARG A 79 -12.15 0.16 -7.55
C ARG A 79 -13.27 0.53 -6.57
N ARG A 80 -14.48 0.79 -7.08
CA ARG A 80 -15.61 1.27 -6.26
C ARG A 80 -16.17 0.17 -5.36
N GLN A 81 -16.27 -1.07 -5.86
CA GLN A 81 -16.90 -2.15 -5.12
C GLN A 81 -16.10 -2.60 -3.90
N ALA A 82 -14.76 -2.63 -4.00
CA ALA A 82 -13.89 -2.96 -2.87
C ALA A 82 -13.94 -1.92 -1.72
N LEU A 83 -14.32 -0.67 -2.00
CA LEU A 83 -14.45 0.38 -0.99
C LEU A 83 -15.78 0.30 -0.22
N HIS A 84 -16.84 -0.27 -0.80
CA HIS A 84 -18.16 -0.33 -0.17
C HIS A 84 -18.24 -1.30 1.02
N GLU A 85 -17.45 -2.38 1.02
CA GLU A 85 -17.55 -3.42 2.06
C GLU A 85 -16.75 -3.11 3.34
N VAL A 86 -15.85 -2.12 3.33
CA VAL A 86 -15.06 -1.72 4.51
C VAL A 86 -15.77 -0.65 5.36
N ALA A 87 -16.88 -0.11 4.87
CA ALA A 87 -17.63 0.97 5.51
C ALA A 87 -18.85 0.51 6.34
N LEU A 88 -18.98 -0.80 6.60
CA LEU A 88 -19.94 -1.40 7.53
C LEU A 88 -19.20 -2.00 8.72
#